data_AF-A0A4Q2YQ03-F1
#
_entry.id   AF-A0A4Q2YQ03-F1
#
_cell.length_a   1.000
_cell.length_b   1.000
_cell.length_c   1.000
_cell.angle_alpha   90.00
_cell.angle_beta   90.00
_cell.angle_gamma   90.00
#
_symmetry.space_group_name_H-M   'P 1'
#
loop_
_entity.id
_entity.type
_entity.pdbx_description
1 polymer ?
#
loop_
_entity_poly.entity_id
_entity_poly.type
_entity_poly.pdbx_seq_one_letter_code
_entity_poly.pdbx_strand_id
1 'polypeptide(L)'
;DLKVIDLRGNVPTRLRKVAEGAYDAILLAEAGLVRLGHRMSRTSLVFGTELHFAPLAEDVFYPAAGQGAIGFEIRKDDEAAAALVAGIVDAATFTRVRAEREFLRLLEGGCSTPVGVYTSLDDSVLKMDARVFPDEGGTPRVAKASGGDPIKVARELFESLA
;
A
#
# COMPACT_ATOMS: atom_id res chain seq x y z
N ASP A 1 -26.76 3.77 2.43
CA ASP A 1 -25.59 2.87 2.30
C ASP A 1 -24.62 3.48 1.29
N LEU A 2 -23.43 2.90 1.10
CA LEU A 2 -22.43 3.37 0.12
C LEU A 2 -22.45 2.48 -1.11
N LYS A 3 -22.30 3.09 -2.29
CA LYS A 3 -22.18 2.37 -3.57
C LYS A 3 -20.75 2.45 -4.08
N VAL A 4 -20.06 1.31 -4.15
CA VAL A 4 -18.71 1.23 -4.72
C VAL A 4 -18.83 1.16 -6.25
N ILE A 5 -18.16 2.09 -6.94
CA ILE A 5 -18.20 2.19 -8.40
C ILE A 5 -16.75 2.24 -8.91
N ASP A 6 -16.47 1.49 -9.97
CA ASP A 6 -15.17 1.47 -10.61
C ASP A 6 -14.69 2.86 -11.03
N LEU A 7 -13.39 3.11 -10.82
CA LEU A 7 -12.73 4.35 -11.21
C LEU A 7 -11.38 4.07 -11.86
N ARG A 8 -11.22 4.51 -13.11
CA ARG A 8 -9.97 4.43 -13.88
C ARG A 8 -9.47 5.81 -14.30
N GLY A 9 -8.18 5.86 -14.63
CA GLY A 9 -7.43 7.06 -15.04
C GLY A 9 -6.24 7.34 -14.10
N ASN A 10 -5.42 8.34 -14.43
CA ASN A 10 -4.37 8.82 -13.53
C ASN A 10 -4.96 9.73 -12.44
N VAL A 11 -4.20 10.02 -11.38
CA VAL A 11 -4.64 10.84 -10.24
C VAL A 11 -5.33 12.16 -10.67
N PRO A 12 -4.77 12.99 -11.57
CA PRO A 12 -5.43 14.23 -11.98
C PRO A 12 -6.80 14.02 -12.63
N THR A 13 -6.94 12.98 -13.47
CA THR A 13 -8.21 12.64 -14.12
C THR A 13 -9.23 12.15 -13.11
N ARG A 14 -8.80 11.40 -12.08
CA ARG A 14 -9.68 10.93 -11.00
C ARG A 14 -10.17 12.08 -10.14
N LEU A 15 -9.28 13.00 -9.76
CA LEU A 15 -9.65 14.20 -9.01
C LEU A 15 -10.63 15.09 -9.79
N ARG A 16 -10.44 15.23 -11.11
CA ARG A 16 -11.37 15.94 -11.98
C ARG A 16 -12.78 15.36 -11.95
N LYS A 17 -12.90 14.04 -12.03
CA LYS A 17 -14.21 13.36 -11.99
C LYS A 17 -14.97 13.66 -10.70
N VAL A 18 -14.28 13.78 -9.56
CA VAL A 18 -14.90 14.20 -8.29
C VAL A 18 -15.30 15.68 -8.33
N ALA A 19 -14.39 16.54 -8.79
CA ALA A 19 -14.64 17.97 -8.91
C ALA A 19 -15.83 18.32 -9.83
N GLU A 20 -16.09 17.49 -10.84
CA GLU A 20 -17.21 17.58 -11.78
C GLU A 20 -18.49 16.88 -11.28
N GLY A 21 -18.47 16.27 -10.09
CA GLY A 21 -19.64 15.64 -9.47
C GLY A 21 -19.97 14.23 -9.99
N ALA A 22 -19.05 13.55 -10.68
CA ALA A 22 -19.29 12.18 -11.14
C ALA A 22 -19.18 11.13 -10.01
N TYR A 23 -18.57 11.49 -8.88
CA TYR A 23 -18.44 10.66 -7.68
C TYR A 23 -18.56 11.54 -6.44
N ASP A 24 -19.23 11.05 -5.40
CA ASP A 24 -19.32 11.74 -4.11
C ASP A 24 -17.97 11.77 -3.36
N ALA A 25 -17.19 10.68 -3.48
CA ALA A 25 -15.86 10.54 -2.91
C ALA A 25 -15.05 9.49 -3.68
N ILE A 26 -13.72 9.56 -3.56
CA ILE A 26 -12.79 8.56 -4.12
C ILE A 26 -11.71 8.23 -3.09
N LEU A 27 -11.10 7.05 -3.25
CA LEU A 27 -9.93 6.64 -2.49
C LEU A 27 -8.68 6.69 -3.39
N LEU A 28 -7.61 7.27 -2.87
CA LEU A 28 -6.32 7.38 -3.53
C LEU A 28 -5.21 7.13 -2.50
N ALA A 29 -4.09 6.56 -2.94
CA ALA A 29 -2.90 6.47 -2.11
C ALA A 29 -2.33 7.88 -1.85
N GLU A 30 -2.15 8.22 -0.57
CA GLU A 30 -1.60 9.50 -0.13
C GLU A 30 -0.25 9.81 -0.78
N ALA A 31 0.64 8.81 -0.86
CA ALA A 31 1.96 8.96 -1.50
C ALA A 31 1.87 9.50 -2.94
N GLY A 32 0.84 9.12 -3.70
CA GLY A 32 0.62 9.62 -5.05
C GLY A 32 0.19 11.09 -5.07
N LEU A 33 -0.67 11.50 -4.13
CA LEU A 33 -1.09 12.89 -3.97
C LEU A 33 0.09 13.79 -3.56
N VAL A 34 0.84 13.38 -2.54
CA VAL A 34 1.99 14.13 -2.02
C VAL A 34 3.06 14.34 -3.09
N ARG A 35 3.41 13.29 -3.85
CA ARG A 35 4.40 13.38 -4.94
C ARG A 35 3.99 14.32 -6.06
N LEU A 36 2.69 14.48 -6.29
CA LEU A 36 2.14 15.41 -7.27
C LEU A 36 1.96 16.83 -6.73
N GLY A 37 2.42 17.10 -5.51
CA GLY A 37 2.35 18.42 -4.90
C GLY A 37 0.99 18.76 -4.30
N HIS A 38 0.07 17.81 -4.21
CA HIS A 38 -1.16 17.98 -3.44
C HIS A 38 -0.80 17.91 -1.96
N ARG A 39 -0.53 19.07 -1.36
CA ARG A 39 -0.32 19.19 0.08
C ARG A 39 -1.63 18.80 0.76
N MET A 40 -1.56 17.88 1.73
CA MET A 40 -2.70 17.36 2.48
C MET A 40 -3.24 18.41 3.48
N SER A 41 -3.55 19.63 3.03
CA SER A 41 -4.47 20.48 3.78
C SER A 41 -5.84 19.83 3.74
N ARG A 42 -6.63 20.00 4.82
CA ARG A 42 -8.00 19.46 4.92
C ARG A 42 -8.88 19.79 3.72
N THR A 43 -8.53 20.87 3.02
CA THR A 43 -9.25 21.40 1.87
C THR A 43 -8.25 21.93 0.84
N SER A 44 -8.45 21.63 -0.45
CA SER A 44 -7.67 22.20 -1.56
C SER A 44 -8.57 22.52 -2.75
N LEU A 45 -8.27 23.63 -3.44
CA LEU A 45 -8.94 24.00 -4.69
C LEU A 45 -8.37 23.16 -5.84
N VAL A 46 -9.19 22.30 -6.44
CA VAL A 46 -8.81 21.43 -7.54
C VAL A 46 -9.79 21.65 -8.69
N PHE A 47 -9.27 22.13 -9.83
CA PHE A 47 -10.08 22.51 -10.99
C PHE A 47 -11.20 23.53 -10.70
N GLY A 48 -10.98 24.44 -9.75
CA GLY A 48 -11.98 25.44 -9.35
C GLY A 48 -13.05 24.92 -8.38
N THR A 49 -12.98 23.65 -7.99
CA THR A 49 -13.85 23.04 -6.98
C THR A 49 -13.07 22.83 -5.69
N GLU A 50 -13.68 23.17 -4.57
CA GLU A 50 -13.13 22.88 -3.25
C GLU A 50 -13.29 21.37 -2.94
N LEU A 51 -12.17 20.67 -2.78
CA LEU A 51 -12.15 19.26 -2.40
C LEU A 51 -11.60 19.08 -0.99
N HIS A 52 -12.23 18.18 -0.23
CA HIS A 52 -11.77 17.78 1.11
C HIS A 52 -10.90 16.52 1.04
N PHE A 53 -9.86 16.50 1.87
CA PHE A 53 -8.93 15.38 1.99
C PHE A 53 -8.88 14.92 3.44
N ALA A 54 -9.03 13.61 3.66
CA ALA A 54 -8.92 12.99 4.96
C ALA A 54 -8.06 11.71 4.85
N PRO A 55 -6.95 11.61 5.60
CA PRO A 55 -6.15 10.39 5.62
C PRO A 55 -6.93 9.29 6.35
N LEU A 56 -6.78 8.06 5.87
CA LEU A 56 -7.25 6.87 6.58
C LEU A 56 -6.07 6.31 7.37
N ALA A 57 -6.26 6.11 8.67
CA ALA A 57 -5.22 5.55 9.52
C ALA A 57 -4.87 4.12 9.08
N GLU A 58 -3.58 3.82 8.93
CA GLU A 58 -3.09 2.55 8.37
C GLU A 58 -3.44 1.33 9.23
N ASP A 59 -3.65 1.52 10.53
CA ASP A 59 -4.10 0.49 11.48
C ASP A 59 -5.63 0.25 11.43
N VAL A 60 -6.37 1.10 10.74
CA VAL A 60 -7.80 0.96 10.46
C VAL A 60 -8.03 0.45 9.04
N PHE A 61 -7.42 1.11 8.05
CA PHE A 61 -7.51 0.79 6.62
C PHE A 61 -6.15 0.35 6.10
N TYR A 62 -5.93 -0.97 6.08
CA TYR A 62 -4.62 -1.52 5.77
C TYR A 62 -4.22 -1.19 4.33
N PRO A 63 -2.99 -0.73 4.11
CA PRO A 63 -2.52 -0.39 2.77
C PRO A 63 -2.30 -1.65 1.94
N ALA A 64 -2.20 -1.46 0.62
CA ALA A 64 -1.65 -2.48 -0.27
C ALA A 64 -0.16 -2.71 0.07
N ALA A 65 0.33 -3.94 -0.12
CA ALA A 65 1.75 -4.27 0.07
C ALA A 65 2.66 -3.34 -0.76
N GLY A 66 3.62 -2.71 -0.10
CA GLY A 66 4.54 -1.76 -0.70
C GLY A 66 3.91 -0.42 -1.10
N GLN A 67 2.68 -0.10 -0.67
CA GLN A 67 2.06 1.19 -0.97
C GLN A 67 2.96 2.33 -0.49
N GLY A 68 3.30 3.24 -1.40
CA GLY A 68 4.17 4.37 -1.10
C GLY A 68 5.67 4.08 -1.23
N ALA A 69 6.11 2.82 -1.30
CA ALA A 69 7.50 2.51 -1.62
C ALA A 69 7.82 2.75 -3.11
N ILE A 70 9.09 3.02 -3.41
CA ILE A 70 9.62 3.03 -4.79
C ILE A 70 10.63 1.89 -4.89
N GLY A 71 10.42 1.00 -5.86
CA GLY A 71 11.36 -0.06 -6.18
C GLY A 71 12.28 0.34 -7.33
N PHE A 72 13.55 0.00 -7.23
CA PHE A 72 14.50 0.07 -8.33
C PHE A 72 14.75 -1.34 -8.86
N GLU A 73 14.54 -1.53 -10.16
CA GLU A 73 14.84 -2.79 -10.84
C GLU A 73 16.17 -2.64 -11.60
N ILE A 74 17.07 -3.58 -11.38
CA ILE A 74 18.37 -3.64 -12.04
C ILE A 74 18.58 -5.03 -12.63
N ARG A 75 19.51 -5.15 -13.58
CA ARG A 75 19.96 -6.47 -14.04
C ARG A 75 20.70 -7.18 -12.92
N LYS A 76 20.48 -8.49 -12.79
CA LYS A 76 21.03 -9.33 -11.72
C LYS A 76 22.56 -9.27 -11.63
N ASP A 77 23.23 -9.19 -12.78
CA ASP A 77 24.70 -9.26 -12.88
C ASP A 77 25.35 -7.88 -13.11
N ASP A 78 24.61 -6.79 -12.85
CA ASP A 78 25.12 -5.41 -12.98
C ASP A 78 25.59 -4.86 -11.62
N GLU A 79 26.83 -5.20 -11.25
CA GLU A 79 27.43 -4.81 -9.97
C GLU A 79 27.52 -3.29 -9.79
N ALA A 80 27.73 -2.55 -10.89
CA ALA A 80 27.79 -1.10 -10.86
C ALA A 80 26.43 -0.51 -10.48
N ALA A 81 25.34 -0.99 -11.10
CA ALA A 81 23.99 -0.58 -10.73
C ALA A 81 23.63 -1.00 -9.29
N ALA A 82 24.04 -2.21 -8.86
CA ALA A 82 23.81 -2.69 -7.51
C ALA A 82 24.47 -1.79 -6.46
N ALA A 83 25.71 -1.37 -6.68
CA ALA A 83 26.43 -0.45 -5.79
C ALA A 83 25.74 0.92 -5.68
N LEU A 84 25.24 1.46 -6.81
CA LEU A 84 24.50 2.72 -6.81
C LEU A 84 23.17 2.62 -6.06
N VAL A 85 22.39 1.57 -6.32
CA VAL A 85 21.09 1.36 -5.66
C VAL A 85 21.28 1.13 -4.15
N ALA A 86 22.32 0.40 -3.74
CA ALA A 86 22.61 0.18 -2.33
C ALA A 86 22.79 1.49 -1.53
N GLY A 87 23.30 2.56 -2.16
CA GLY A 87 23.47 3.87 -1.54
C GLY A 87 22.19 4.67 -1.32
N ILE A 88 21.08 4.30 -1.95
CA ILE A 88 19.78 5.02 -1.87
C ILE A 88 18.68 4.20 -1.19
N VAL A 89 18.94 2.93 -0.88
CA VAL A 89 17.97 2.05 -0.22
C VAL A 89 17.84 2.42 1.25
N ASP A 90 16.62 2.69 1.67
CA ASP A 90 16.26 2.74 3.08
C ASP A 90 16.08 1.32 3.63
N ALA A 91 16.91 0.92 4.59
CA ALA A 91 16.95 -0.45 5.11
C ALA A 91 15.65 -0.86 5.82
N ALA A 92 15.01 0.08 6.52
CA ALA A 92 13.76 -0.17 7.23
C ALA A 92 12.61 -0.44 6.26
N THR A 93 12.45 0.42 5.24
CA THR A 93 11.48 0.25 4.15
C THR A 93 11.74 -1.04 3.39
N PHE A 94 13.01 -1.33 3.05
CA PHE A 94 13.36 -2.56 2.34
C PHE A 94 12.95 -3.81 3.13
N THR A 95 13.20 -3.84 4.43
CA THR A 95 12.83 -4.96 5.30
C THR A 95 11.31 -5.17 5.33
N ARG A 96 10.53 -4.10 5.54
CA ARG A 96 9.07 -4.15 5.57
C ARG A 96 8.49 -4.60 4.23
N VAL A 97 8.88 -3.94 3.14
CA VAL A 97 8.36 -4.23 1.80
C VAL A 97 8.75 -5.62 1.33
N ARG A 98 9.95 -6.11 1.68
CA ARG A 98 10.38 -7.47 1.35
C ARG A 98 9.47 -8.51 1.99
N ALA A 99 9.09 -8.33 3.26
CA ALA A 99 8.18 -9.22 3.95
C ALA A 99 6.76 -9.16 3.35
N GLU A 100 6.24 -7.95 3.11
CA GLU A 100 4.93 -7.74 2.50
C GLU A 100 4.82 -8.40 1.11
N ARG A 101 5.87 -8.27 0.29
CA ARG A 101 5.94 -8.90 -1.04
C ARG A 101 6.05 -10.41 -0.97
N GLU A 102 6.81 -10.96 -0.02
CA GLU A 102 6.89 -12.41 0.17
C GLU A 102 5.54 -12.98 0.59
N PHE A 103 4.81 -12.30 1.48
CA PHE A 103 3.47 -12.68 1.87
C PHE A 103 2.49 -12.68 0.68
N LEU A 104 2.50 -11.63 -0.15
CA LEU A 104 1.69 -11.61 -1.38
C LEU A 104 2.07 -12.74 -2.35
N ARG A 105 3.37 -13.03 -2.49
CA ARG A 105 3.85 -14.13 -3.33
C ARG A 105 3.32 -15.48 -2.85
N LEU A 106 3.30 -15.72 -1.53
CA LEU A 106 2.77 -16.96 -0.93
C LEU A 106 1.26 -17.08 -1.10
N LEU A 107 0.54 -15.97 -1.03
CA LEU A 107 -0.90 -15.91 -1.32
C LEU A 107 -1.25 -16.14 -2.79
N GLU A 108 -0.25 -16.19 -3.68
CA GLU A 108 -0.45 -16.09 -5.14
C GLU A 108 -1.28 -14.85 -5.53
N GLY A 109 -1.18 -13.80 -4.70
CA GLY A 109 -1.97 -12.59 -4.82
C GLY A 109 -1.42 -11.64 -5.88
N GLY A 110 -2.32 -11.02 -6.63
CA GLY A 110 -2.03 -9.95 -7.59
C GLY A 110 -2.58 -8.60 -7.15
N CYS A 111 -2.50 -7.61 -8.05
CA CYS A 111 -3.02 -6.25 -7.78
C CYS A 111 -4.54 -6.20 -7.54
N SER A 112 -5.28 -7.22 -7.96
CA SER A 112 -6.73 -7.33 -7.77
C SER A 112 -7.13 -8.17 -6.56
N THR A 113 -6.18 -8.82 -5.89
CA THR A 113 -6.47 -9.62 -4.70
C THR A 113 -6.88 -8.67 -3.57
N PRO A 114 -8.04 -8.87 -2.91
CA PRO A 114 -8.54 -7.96 -1.89
C PRO A 114 -7.82 -8.20 -0.55
N VAL A 115 -6.57 -7.76 -0.49
CA VAL A 115 -5.65 -7.95 0.64
C VAL A 115 -5.07 -6.62 1.11
N GLY A 116 -5.06 -6.43 2.43
CA GLY A 116 -4.35 -5.35 3.09
C GLY A 116 -3.27 -5.90 4.01
N VAL A 117 -2.10 -5.26 4.03
CA VAL A 117 -0.97 -5.63 4.89
C VAL A 117 -0.48 -4.40 5.62
N TYR A 118 -0.54 -4.43 6.95
CA TYR A 118 -0.01 -3.38 7.81
C TYR A 118 1.26 -3.88 8.51
N THR A 119 2.34 -3.10 8.44
CA THR A 119 3.62 -3.47 9.02
C THR A 119 4.18 -2.36 9.90
N SER A 120 4.88 -2.75 10.96
CA SER A 120 5.71 -1.83 11.75
C SER A 120 7.05 -2.50 12.02
N LEU A 121 8.11 -1.70 12.09
CA LEU A 121 9.45 -2.16 12.41
C LEU A 121 9.97 -1.32 13.56
N ASP A 122 10.19 -1.98 14.70
CA ASP A 122 10.75 -1.37 15.90
C ASP A 122 12.02 -2.13 16.27
N ASP A 123 13.13 -1.41 16.40
CA ASP A 123 14.50 -1.94 16.42
C ASP A 123 14.75 -2.98 15.30
N SER A 124 14.79 -4.25 15.66
CA SER A 124 14.99 -5.39 14.76
C SER A 124 13.80 -6.34 14.73
N VAL A 125 12.63 -5.91 15.19
CA VAL A 125 11.41 -6.72 15.26
C VAL A 125 10.38 -6.16 14.28
N LEU A 126 10.19 -6.89 13.18
CA LEU A 126 9.10 -6.65 12.25
C LEU A 126 7.81 -7.23 12.84
N LYS A 127 6.73 -6.46 12.79
CA LYS A 127 5.37 -6.91 13.05
C LYS A 127 4.56 -6.77 11.77
N MET A 128 3.77 -7.79 11.44
CA MET A 128 2.89 -7.79 10.27
C MET A 128 1.49 -8.21 10.70
N ASP A 129 0.50 -7.43 10.26
CA ASP A 129 -0.92 -7.74 10.37
C ASP A 129 -1.50 -7.81 8.95
N ALA A 130 -2.26 -8.85 8.63
CA ALA A 130 -2.88 -9.01 7.31
C ALA A 130 -4.39 -9.20 7.42
N ARG A 131 -5.10 -8.71 6.41
CA ARG A 131 -6.53 -8.97 6.18
C ARG A 131 -6.73 -9.42 4.73
N VAL A 132 -7.28 -10.61 4.54
CA VAL A 132 -7.58 -11.19 3.23
C VAL A 132 -9.08 -11.38 3.11
N PHE A 133 -9.72 -10.58 2.25
CA PHE A 133 -11.17 -10.64 2.04
C PHE A 133 -11.54 -11.70 1.00
N PRO A 134 -12.74 -12.27 1.06
CA PRO A 134 -13.32 -12.99 -0.07
C PRO A 134 -13.59 -12.05 -1.24
N ASP A 135 -13.55 -12.54 -2.48
CA ASP A 135 -13.80 -11.74 -3.69
C ASP A 135 -15.22 -11.15 -3.72
N GLU A 136 -16.20 -11.90 -3.22
CA GLU A 136 -17.62 -11.47 -3.10
C GLU A 136 -17.87 -10.53 -1.90
N GLY A 137 -16.81 -10.18 -1.16
CA GLY A 137 -16.89 -9.46 0.11
C GLY A 137 -17.27 -10.35 1.29
N GLY A 138 -17.28 -9.75 2.48
CA GLY A 138 -17.60 -10.43 3.75
C GLY A 138 -16.48 -10.35 4.79
N THR A 139 -16.50 -11.27 5.74
CA THR A 139 -15.53 -11.30 6.84
C THR A 139 -14.14 -11.67 6.30
N PRO A 140 -13.10 -10.86 6.55
CA PRO A 140 -11.75 -11.19 6.14
C PRO A 140 -11.17 -12.29 7.03
N ARG A 141 -10.31 -13.12 6.45
CA ARG A 141 -9.32 -13.87 7.24
C ARG A 141 -8.26 -12.91 7.73
N VAL A 142 -7.88 -13.04 8.99
CA VAL A 142 -6.93 -12.15 9.66
C VAL A 142 -5.80 -12.95 10.25
N ALA A 143 -4.58 -12.44 10.13
CA ALA A 143 -3.40 -13.06 10.70
C ALA A 143 -2.44 -12.00 11.23
N LYS A 144 -1.61 -12.38 12.20
CA LYS A 144 -0.53 -11.56 12.73
C LYS A 144 0.73 -12.40 12.91
N ALA A 145 1.88 -11.83 12.65
CA ALA A 145 3.18 -12.45 12.91
C ALA A 145 4.22 -11.39 13.28
N SER A 146 5.28 -11.80 13.98
CA SER A 146 6.38 -10.90 14.32
C SER A 146 7.70 -11.61 14.53
N GLY A 147 8.81 -10.96 14.19
CA GLY A 147 10.14 -11.53 14.32
C GLY A 147 11.22 -10.71 13.65
N GLY A 148 12.46 -11.18 13.72
CA GLY A 148 13.62 -10.46 13.16
C GLY A 148 13.98 -10.81 11.71
N ASP A 149 13.44 -11.90 11.17
CA ASP A 149 13.66 -12.31 9.77
C ASP A 149 12.40 -12.00 8.94
N PRO A 150 12.44 -11.04 8.00
CA PRO A 150 11.26 -10.63 7.25
C PRO A 150 10.62 -11.77 6.44
N ILE A 151 11.41 -12.73 5.96
CA ILE A 151 10.90 -13.84 5.16
C ILE A 151 10.24 -14.89 6.03
N LYS A 152 10.77 -15.15 7.23
CA LYS A 152 10.13 -16.06 8.18
C LYS A 152 8.81 -15.49 8.70
N VAL A 153 8.80 -14.20 9.05
CA VAL A 153 7.57 -13.52 9.51
C VAL A 153 6.48 -13.58 8.43
N ALA A 154 6.82 -13.36 7.16
CA ALA A 154 5.86 -13.46 6.07
C ALA A 154 5.27 -14.88 5.89
N ARG A 155 6.08 -15.94 6.11
CA ARG A 155 5.62 -17.33 6.08
C ARG A 155 4.71 -17.66 7.25
N GLU A 156 5.12 -17.31 8.47
CA GLU A 156 4.31 -17.50 9.67
C GLU A 156 2.96 -16.78 9.55
N LEU A 157 2.96 -15.56 8.99
CA LEU A 157 1.74 -14.80 8.71
C LEU A 157 0.82 -15.54 7.75
N PHE A 158 1.37 -16.09 6.65
CA PHE A 158 0.61 -16.86 5.67
C PHE A 158 0.05 -18.16 6.25
N GLU A 159 0.85 -18.93 6.99
CA GLU A 159 0.44 -20.18 7.63
C GLU A 159 -0.66 -19.94 8.69
N SER A 160 -0.68 -18.75 9.29
CA SER A 160 -1.67 -18.36 10.30
C SER A 160 -3.02 -17.87 9.72
N LEU A 161 -3.18 -17.81 8.39
CA LEU A 161 -4.43 -17.40 7.72
C LEU A 161 -5.50 -18.50 7.64
N ALA A 162 -5.42 -19.51 8.51
CA ALA A 162 -6.35 -20.65 8.53
C ALA A 162 -7.83 -20.23 8.55
#